data_AF-A0A523QV37-F1
#
_entry.id   AF-A0A523QV37-F1
#
_cell.length_a   1.000
_cell.length_b   1.000
_cell.length_c   1.000
_cell.angle_alpha   90.00
_cell.angle_beta   90.00
_cell.angle_gamma   90.00
#
_symmetry.space_group_name_H-M   'P 1'
#
loop_
_entity.id
_entity.type
_entity.pdbx_description
1 polymer ?
#
loop_
_entity_poly.entity_id
_entity_poly.type
_entity_poly.pdbx_seq_one_letter_code
_entity_poly.pdbx_strand_id
1 'polypeptide(L)'
;MTKSLNQRDLEALSAFLDGQLPQKDTRELEARLENEAELRQALEDLRWTRHVLHMAPQIKRPRSFTLTPEMVGEKFFIPRGFT
;
A
#
# COMPACT_ATOMS: atom_id res chain seq x y z
N MET A 1 -13.14 15.08 27.81
CA MET A 1 -13.73 13.94 27.09
C MET A 1 -12.65 13.37 26.20
N THR A 2 -12.16 12.15 26.48
CA THR A 2 -11.18 11.44 25.64
C THR A 2 -11.91 10.96 24.39
N LYS A 3 -11.49 11.43 23.22
CA LYS A 3 -12.16 11.15 21.96
C LYS A 3 -11.57 9.85 21.41
N SER A 4 -12.19 8.74 21.77
CA SER A 4 -11.83 7.41 21.26
C SER A 4 -11.59 7.46 19.75
N LEU A 5 -10.39 7.07 19.34
CA LEU A 5 -9.96 7.03 17.94
C LEU A 5 -10.96 6.20 17.12
N ASN A 6 -11.52 6.77 16.05
CA ASN A 6 -12.45 6.08 15.16
C ASN A 6 -11.71 5.49 13.95
N GLN A 7 -12.29 4.47 13.31
CA GLN A 7 -11.75 3.83 12.11
C GLN A 7 -11.42 4.84 11.00
N ARG A 8 -12.28 5.85 10.80
CA ARG A 8 -12.04 6.92 9.82
C ARG A 8 -10.82 7.78 10.12
N ASP A 9 -10.52 7.99 11.40
CA ASP A 9 -9.33 8.75 11.79
C ASP A 9 -8.06 7.93 11.51
N LEU A 10 -8.09 6.61 11.76
CA LEU A 10 -6.99 5.70 11.36
C LEU A 10 -6.76 5.68 9.85
N GLU A 11 -7.83 5.59 9.07
CA GLU A 11 -7.77 5.63 7.61
C GLU A 11 -7.17 6.94 7.11
N ALA A 12 -7.58 8.07 7.68
CA ALA A 12 -7.03 9.38 7.34
C ALA A 12 -5.53 9.48 7.70
N LEU A 13 -5.11 8.97 8.87
CA LEU A 13 -3.69 8.93 9.25
C LEU A 13 -2.86 8.03 8.32
N SER A 14 -3.41 6.89 7.90
CA SER A 14 -2.75 6.02 6.92
C SER A 14 -2.59 6.73 5.58
N ALA A 15 -3.68 7.31 5.04
CA ALA A 15 -3.64 8.06 3.79
C ALA A 15 -2.70 9.26 3.84
N PHE A 16 -2.60 9.93 5.00
CA PHE A 16 -1.64 10.99 5.26
C PHE A 16 -0.19 10.49 5.16
N LEU A 17 0.14 9.37 5.81
CA LEU A 17 1.49 8.78 5.77
C LEU A 17 1.91 8.31 4.37
N ASP A 18 0.94 7.93 3.54
CA ASP A 18 1.15 7.50 2.16
C ASP A 18 1.10 8.67 1.16
N GLY A 19 0.82 9.90 1.62
CA GLY A 19 0.72 11.09 0.76
C GLY A 19 -0.50 11.07 -0.16
N GLN A 20 -1.55 10.34 0.20
CA GLN A 20 -2.77 10.15 -0.60
C GLN A 20 -3.91 11.11 -0.23
N LEU A 21 -3.70 12.03 0.72
CA LEU A 21 -4.67 13.05 1.07
C LEU A 21 -4.56 14.28 0.16
N PRO A 22 -5.70 14.87 -0.26
CA PRO A 22 -5.73 16.20 -0.87
C PRO A 22 -5.14 17.26 0.06
N GLN A 23 -4.51 18.30 -0.48
CA GLN A 23 -3.84 19.35 0.31
C GLN A 23 -4.76 20.04 1.33
N LYS A 24 -6.06 20.16 1.02
CA LYS A 24 -7.05 20.69 1.95
C LYS A 24 -7.18 19.79 3.19
N ASP A 25 -7.38 18.50 2.96
CA ASP A 25 -7.60 17.52 4.02
C ASP A 25 -6.32 17.30 4.85
N THR A 26 -5.15 17.40 4.21
CA THR A 26 -3.84 17.41 4.89
C THR A 26 -3.78 18.54 5.93
N ARG A 27 -4.14 19.78 5.55
CA ARG A 27 -4.11 20.93 6.46
C ARG A 27 -5.11 20.80 7.60
N GLU A 28 -6.31 20.29 7.32
CA GLU A 28 -7.31 20.02 8.35
C GLU A 28 -6.80 18.97 9.34
N LEU A 29 -6.16 17.90 8.85
CA LEU A 29 -5.59 16.86 9.71
C LEU A 29 -4.39 17.36 10.53
N GLU A 30 -3.52 18.18 9.95
CA GLU A 30 -2.40 18.83 10.66
C GLU A 30 -2.91 19.70 11.81
N ALA A 31 -3.93 20.54 11.57
CA ALA A 31 -4.55 21.35 12.62
C ALA A 31 -5.18 20.47 13.74
N ARG A 32 -5.75 19.31 13.40
CA ARG A 32 -6.26 18.36 14.39
C ARG A 32 -5.12 17.71 15.19
N LEU A 33 -4.02 17.35 14.55
CA LEU A 33 -2.85 16.76 15.21
C LEU A 33 -2.25 17.69 16.28
N GLU A 34 -2.25 19.00 16.06
CA GLU A 34 -1.79 19.97 17.07
C GLU A 34 -2.60 19.90 18.37
N ASN A 35 -3.92 19.71 18.25
CA ASN A 35 -4.86 19.80 19.36
C ASN A 35 -5.18 18.44 20.01
N GLU A 36 -5.15 17.35 19.25
CA GLU A 36 -5.55 16.01 19.70
C GLU A 36 -4.30 15.14 19.99
N ALA A 37 -3.94 14.97 21.27
CA ALA A 37 -2.80 14.14 21.67
C ALA A 37 -2.97 12.65 21.30
N GLU A 38 -4.20 12.14 21.35
CA GLU A 38 -4.52 10.75 20.98
C GLU A 38 -4.24 10.47 19.48
N LEU A 39 -4.55 11.44 18.60
CA LEU A 39 -4.22 11.34 17.17
C LEU A 39 -2.71 11.32 16.92
N ARG A 40 -1.95 12.13 17.67
CA ARG A 40 -0.48 12.12 17.59
C ARG A 40 0.10 10.78 18.02
N GLN A 41 -0.39 10.21 19.11
CA GLN A 41 0.03 8.90 19.58
C GLN A 41 -0.22 7.83 18.50
N ALA A 42 -1.42 7.80 17.93
CA ALA A 42 -1.77 6.86 16.87
C ALA A 42 -0.91 7.04 15.60
N LEU A 43 -0.57 8.28 15.24
CA LEU A 43 0.31 8.56 14.12
C LEU A 43 1.73 7.99 14.35
N GLU A 44 2.27 8.16 15.55
CA GLU A 44 3.58 7.61 15.92
C GLU A 44 3.56 6.07 15.93
N ASP A 45 2.49 5.44 16.44
CA ASP A 45 2.33 3.99 16.42
C ASP A 45 2.31 3.44 14.98
N LEU A 46 1.63 4.14 14.05
CA LEU A 46 1.61 3.79 12.63
C LEU A 46 2.99 3.96 11.98
N ARG A 47 3.72 5.04 12.29
CA ARG A 47 5.10 5.26 11.81
C ARG A 47 6.02 4.14 12.28
N TRP A 48 5.91 3.75 13.55
CA TRP A 48 6.68 2.64 14.11
C TRP A 48 6.36 1.32 13.41
N THR A 49 5.08 1.01 13.24
CA THR A 49 4.64 -0.22 12.54
C THR A 49 5.21 -0.27 11.12
N ARG A 50 5.12 0.83 10.37
CA ARG A 50 5.68 0.95 9.02
C ARG A 50 7.21 0.78 9.03
N HIS A 51 7.90 1.35 10.03
CA HIS A 51 9.34 1.19 10.17
C HIS A 51 9.73 -0.28 10.37
N VAL A 52 9.07 -0.99 11.29
CA VAL A 52 9.29 -2.42 11.53
C VAL A 52 9.06 -3.25 10.27
N LEU A 53 8.00 -2.95 9.51
CA LEU A 53 7.72 -3.64 8.23
C LEU A 53 8.80 -3.39 7.18
N HIS A 54 9.35 -2.17 7.10
CA HIS A 54 10.46 -1.87 6.19
C HIS A 54 11.77 -2.55 6.57
N MET A 55 11.96 -2.93 7.83
CA MET A 55 13.14 -3.71 8.26
C MET A 55 13.07 -5.17 7.81
N ALA A 56 11.90 -5.67 7.40
CA ALA A 56 11.77 -7.04 6.90
C ALA A 56 12.61 -7.24 5.63
N PRO A 57 13.24 -8.42 5.44
CA PRO A 57 14.03 -8.70 4.26
C PRO A 57 13.16 -8.64 3.00
N GLN A 58 13.63 -7.91 1.99
CA GLN A 58 12.99 -7.86 0.68
C GLN A 58 13.26 -9.17 -0.07
N ILE A 59 12.31 -10.09 -0.03
CA ILE A 59 12.42 -11.39 -0.72
C ILE A 59 11.98 -11.21 -2.18
N LYS A 60 12.82 -11.66 -3.12
CA LYS A 60 12.43 -11.71 -4.55
C LYS A 60 11.19 -12.60 -4.68
N ARG A 61 10.18 -12.10 -5.41
CA ARG A 61 8.98 -12.90 -5.70
C ARG A 61 9.40 -14.23 -6.35
N PRO A 62 8.77 -15.35 -5.98
CA PRO A 62 8.96 -16.60 -6.70
C PRO A 62 8.76 -16.37 -8.21
N ARG A 63 9.53 -17.09 -9.03
CA ARG A 63 9.36 -17.03 -10.48
C ARG A 63 7.89 -17.28 -10.83
N SER A 64 7.38 -16.57 -11.83
CA SER A 64 6.02 -16.81 -12.30
C SER A 64 5.86 -18.28 -12.69
N PHE A 65 4.78 -18.91 -12.25
CA PHE A 65 4.39 -20.25 -12.71
C PHE A 65 3.61 -20.21 -14.03
N THR A 66 3.40 -19.02 -14.61
CA THR A 66 2.83 -18.89 -15.95
C THR A 66 3.75 -19.57 -16.95
N LEU A 67 3.26 -20.65 -17.57
CA LEU A 67 3.96 -21.31 -18.67
C LEU A 67 4.03 -20.34 -19.85
N THR A 68 5.20 -20.21 -20.45
CA THR A 68 5.32 -19.50 -21.72
C THR A 68 4.72 -20.37 -22.84
N PRO A 69 4.23 -19.78 -23.94
CA PRO A 69 3.75 -20.54 -25.10
C PRO A 69 4.74 -21.61 -25.60
N GLU A 70 6.04 -21.31 -25.52
CA GLU A 70 7.14 -22.24 -25.83
C GLU A 70 7.14 -23.47 -24.89
N MET A 71 6.83 -23.28 -23.60
CA MET A 71 6.75 -24.37 -22.61
C MET A 71 5.53 -25.27 -22.79
N VAL A 72 4.44 -24.74 -23.36
CA VAL A 72 3.19 -25.51 -23.62
C VAL A 72 3.27 -26.25 -24.96
N GLY A 73 4.33 -26.04 -25.73
CA GLY A 73 4.47 -26.65 -27.05
C GLY A 73 3.42 -26.11 -28.01
N GLU A 74 3.29 -24.77 -28.11
CA GLU A 74 2.52 -24.16 -29.18
C GLU A 74 3.02 -24.70 -30.51
N LYS A 75 2.23 -25.63 -31.05
CA LYS A 75 2.42 -26.16 -32.38
C LYS A 75 2.08 -25.00 -33.30
N PHE A 76 3.10 -24.28 -33.79
CA PHE A 76 2.94 -23.28 -34.84
C PHE A 76 2.03 -23.89 -35.91
N PHE A 77 0.78 -23.44 -35.97
CA PHE A 77 -0.15 -23.87 -36.98
C PHE A 77 0.27 -23.16 -38.26
N ILE A 78 1.11 -23.83 -39.05
CA ILE A 78 1.37 -23.44 -40.43
C ILE A 78 0.24 -24.06 -41.25
N PRO A 79 -0.76 -23.28 -41.73
CA PRO A 79 -1.76 -23.83 -42.63
C PRO A 79 -1.05 -24.33 -43.90
N ARG A 80 -1.16 -25.63 -44.19
CA ARG A 80 -0.64 -26.22 -45.41
C ARG A 80 -1.41 -25.63 -46.60
N GLY A 81 -0.82 -24.63 -47.25
CA GLY A 81 -1.41 -23.97 -48.43
C GLY A 81 -0.66 -22.73 -48.96
N PHE A 82 0.49 -22.35 -48.38
CA PHE A 82 1.27 -21.17 -48.81
C PHE A 82 2.67 -21.54 -49.32
N THR A 83 2.75 -22.48 -50.27
CA THR A 83 3.91 -22.71 -51.15
C THR A 83 3.41 -22.92 -52.56
#